data_AF-A0A4R6BW95-F1
#
_entry.id   AF-A0A4R6BW95-F1
#
_cell.length_a   1.000
_cell.length_b   1.000
_cell.length_c   1.000
_cell.angle_alpha   90.00
_cell.angle_beta   90.00
_cell.angle_gamma   90.00
#
_symmetry.space_group_name_H-M   'P 1'
#
loop_
_entity.id
_entity.type
_entity.pdbx_description
1 polymer ?
#
loop_
_entity_poly.entity_id
_entity_poly.type
_entity_poly.pdbx_seq_one_letter_code
_entity_poly.pdbx_strand_id
1 'polypeptide(L)'
;MSLNKKQLQVTSIEMKENFLKSGLSKEQLAERMNIQVPELEHVLNMESYGDLMMFIHLVWDTRDVINAEIIAQGEIPADYSYLKGQKEDYWFLK
;
A
#
# COMPACT_ATOMS: atom_id res chain seq x y z
N MET A 1 -11.92 14.07 0.14
CA MET A 1 -12.33 13.66 1.50
C MET A 1 -11.12 13.09 2.22
N SER A 2 -10.64 13.74 3.28
CA SER A 2 -9.44 13.30 4.01
C SER A 2 -9.77 12.09 4.88
N LEU A 3 -9.01 11.00 4.72
CA LEU A 3 -9.12 9.82 5.58
C LEU A 3 -8.87 10.23 7.04
N ASN A 4 -9.77 9.83 7.93
CA ASN A 4 -9.65 10.12 9.36
C ASN A 4 -8.54 9.25 9.97
N LYS A 5 -7.90 9.66 11.07
CA LYS A 5 -6.75 8.94 11.68
C LYS A 5 -7.02 7.44 11.92
N LYS A 6 -8.26 7.09 12.27
CA LYS A 6 -8.70 5.69 12.43
C LYS A 6 -8.72 4.90 11.12
N GLN A 7 -9.10 5.53 10.01
CA GLN A 7 -9.14 4.87 8.69
C GLN A 7 -7.72 4.62 8.17
N LEU A 8 -6.80 5.55 8.39
CA LEU A 8 -5.37 5.36 8.10
C LEU A 8 -4.78 4.19 8.90
N GLN A 9 -5.11 4.11 10.19
CA GLN A 9 -4.66 3.00 11.04
C GLN A 9 -5.20 1.65 10.58
N VAL A 10 -6.49 1.56 10.24
CA VAL A 10 -7.07 0.30 9.75
C VAL A 10 -6.44 -0.10 8.42
N THR A 11 -6.25 0.86 7.51
CA THR A 11 -5.59 0.60 6.22
C THR A 11 -4.14 0.12 6.40
N SER A 12 -3.39 0.71 7.33
CA SER A 12 -2.03 0.29 7.68
C SER A 12 -2.00 -1.14 8.21
N ILE A 13 -2.95 -1.51 9.08
CA ILE A 13 -3.06 -2.87 9.62
C ILE A 13 -3.37 -3.86 8.50
N GLU A 14 -4.38 -3.59 7.67
CA GLU A 14 -4.75 -4.45 6.53
C GLU A 14 -3.60 -4.63 5.54
N MET A 15 -2.87 -3.55 5.26
CA MET A 15 -1.72 -3.59 4.37
C MET A 15 -0.57 -4.42 4.93
N LYS A 16 -0.32 -4.32 6.24
CA LYS A 16 0.66 -5.18 6.93
C LYS A 16 0.23 -6.65 6.96
N GLU A 17 -1.05 -6.93 7.13
CA GLU A 17 -1.58 -8.30 7.10
C GLU A 17 -1.45 -8.91 5.70
N ASN A 18 -1.80 -8.18 4.64
CA ASN A 18 -1.60 -8.64 3.26
C ASN A 18 -0.13 -8.80 2.93
N PHE A 19 0.72 -7.89 3.41
CA PHE A 19 2.16 -8.03 3.26
C PHE A 19 2.69 -9.32 3.93
N LEU A 20 2.25 -9.64 5.15
CA LEU A 20 2.59 -10.89 5.82
C LEU A 20 2.10 -12.13 5.05
N LYS A 21 0.91 -12.07 4.44
CA LYS A 21 0.37 -13.15 3.60
C LYS A 21 1.14 -13.34 2.30
N SER A 22 1.60 -12.25 1.68
CA SER A 22 2.41 -12.32 0.47
C SER A 22 3.75 -13.03 0.67
N GLY A 23 4.18 -13.26 1.91
CA GLY A 23 5.47 -13.91 2.22
C GLY A 23 6.70 -13.11 1.77
N LEU A 24 6.52 -11.90 1.23
CA LEU A 24 7.59 -11.02 0.80
C LEU A 24 8.27 -10.38 1.99
N SER A 25 9.59 -10.23 1.91
CA SER A 25 10.34 -9.38 2.83
C SER A 25 10.28 -7.90 2.40
N LYS A 26 10.53 -6.99 3.34
CA LYS A 26 10.47 -5.54 3.04
C LYS A 26 11.55 -5.18 2.03
N GLU A 27 12.69 -5.87 2.08
CA GLU A 27 13.77 -5.71 1.13
C GLU A 27 13.36 -6.16 -0.28
N GLN A 28 12.68 -7.30 -0.41
CA GLN A 28 12.21 -7.79 -1.71
C GLN A 28 11.18 -6.85 -2.35
N LEU A 29 10.26 -6.32 -1.55
CA LEU A 29 9.26 -5.37 -2.01
C LEU A 29 9.91 -4.04 -2.42
N ALA A 30 10.85 -3.55 -1.62
CA ALA A 30 11.62 -2.34 -1.90
C ALA A 30 12.48 -2.50 -3.17
N GLU A 31 13.14 -3.65 -3.35
CA GLU A 31 13.92 -3.97 -4.55
C GLU A 31 13.04 -4.04 -5.80
N ARG A 32 11.87 -4.68 -5.71
CA ARG A 32 10.93 -4.84 -6.82
C ARG A 32 10.30 -3.52 -7.26
N MET A 33 10.06 -2.62 -6.30
CA MET A 33 9.60 -1.26 -6.56
C MET A 33 10.73 -0.27 -6.84
N ASN A 34 11.99 -0.69 -6.71
CA ASN A 34 13.18 0.15 -6.81
C ASN A 34 13.14 1.37 -5.88
N ILE A 35 12.68 1.17 -4.63
CA ILE A 35 12.62 2.18 -3.57
C ILE A 35 13.45 1.77 -2.35
N GLN A 36 13.59 2.67 -1.39
CA GLN A 36 14.25 2.38 -0.12
C GLN A 36 13.27 1.74 0.87
N VAL A 37 13.76 0.79 1.69
CA VAL A 37 13.01 0.18 2.80
C VAL A 37 12.36 1.21 3.74
N PRO A 38 13.02 2.31 4.16
CA PRO A 38 12.36 3.34 4.98
C PRO A 38 11.17 4.02 4.28
N GLU A 39 11.22 4.22 2.95
CA GLU A 39 10.08 4.77 2.19
C GLU A 39 8.90 3.80 2.21
N LEU A 40 9.19 2.49 2.09
CA LEU A 40 8.20 1.44 2.24
C LEU A 40 7.61 1.39 3.65
N GLU A 41 8.40 1.66 4.70
CA GLU A 41 7.88 1.73 6.07
C GLU A 41 6.91 2.90 6.26
N HIS A 42 7.20 4.07 5.66
CA HIS A 42 6.26 5.19 5.67
C HIS A 42 4.95 4.81 4.97
N VAL A 43 5.01 4.11 3.84
CA VAL A 43 3.83 3.58 3.13
C VAL A 43 3.05 2.59 4.00
N LEU A 44 3.73 1.60 4.59
CA LEU A 44 3.10 0.61 5.45
C LEU A 44 2.48 1.23 6.70
N ASN A 45 3.03 2.33 7.20
CA ASN A 45 2.49 3.09 8.34
C ASN A 45 1.44 4.13 7.92
N MET A 46 1.17 4.28 6.61
CA MET A 46 0.32 5.33 6.05
C MET A 46 0.75 6.73 6.53
N GLU A 47 2.04 6.92 6.74
CA GLU A 47 2.66 8.19 7.09
C GLU A 47 3.06 8.92 5.81
N SER A 48 2.26 9.92 5.42
CA SER A 48 2.57 10.74 4.26
C SER A 48 3.94 11.39 4.41
N TYR A 49 4.85 11.09 3.48
CA TYR A 49 6.18 11.68 3.43
C TYR A 49 6.36 12.46 2.12
N GLY A 50 6.84 13.70 2.23
CA GLY A 50 7.09 14.57 1.08
C GLY A 50 5.82 14.96 0.32
N ASP A 51 5.80 14.72 -1.00
CA ASP A 51 4.67 15.01 -1.87
C ASP A 51 3.55 13.97 -1.67
N LEU A 52 2.38 14.44 -1.26
CA LEU A 52 1.20 13.63 -1.01
C LEU A 52 0.79 12.81 -2.24
N MET A 53 0.99 13.36 -3.44
CA MET A 53 0.61 12.69 -4.69
C MET A 53 1.52 11.50 -4.99
N MET A 54 2.82 11.70 -4.81
CA MET A 54 3.83 10.65 -4.95
C MET A 54 3.65 9.57 -3.88
N PHE A 55 3.35 9.97 -2.64
CA PHE A 55 3.06 9.04 -1.55
C PHE A 55 1.85 8.16 -1.85
N ILE A 56 0.77 8.76 -2.37
CA ILE A 56 -0.42 8.01 -2.74
C ILE A 56 -0.08 7.02 -3.85
N HIS A 57 0.59 7.44 -4.93
CA HIS A 57 1.03 6.51 -5.97
C HIS A 57 1.85 5.35 -5.41
N LEU A 58 2.76 5.62 -4.47
CA LEU A 58 3.59 4.61 -3.84
C LEU A 58 2.78 3.58 -3.05
N VAL A 59 1.76 4.03 -2.30
CA VAL A 59 0.84 3.13 -1.58
C VAL A 59 0.09 2.22 -2.56
N TRP A 60 -0.39 2.77 -3.68
CA TRP A 60 -1.09 2.01 -4.71
C TRP A 60 -0.17 0.99 -5.39
N ASP A 61 1.02 1.40 -5.78
CA ASP A 61 1.99 0.51 -6.43
C ASP A 61 2.41 -0.62 -5.46
N THR A 62 2.61 -0.31 -4.18
CA THR A 62 2.90 -1.30 -3.14
C THR A 62 1.75 -2.31 -3.00
N ARG A 63 0.51 -1.83 -2.97
CA ARG A 63 -0.69 -2.67 -2.89
C ARG A 63 -0.77 -3.61 -4.08
N ASP A 64 -0.55 -3.09 -5.28
CA ASP A 64 -0.67 -3.87 -6.51
C ASP A 64 0.44 -4.92 -6.63
N VAL A 65 1.67 -4.61 -6.19
CA VAL A 65 2.76 -5.61 -6.11
C VAL A 65 2.43 -6.70 -5.10
N ILE A 66 1.99 -6.34 -3.89
CA ILE A 66 1.58 -7.31 -2.86
C ILE A 66 0.46 -8.21 -3.39
N ASN A 67 -0.57 -7.63 -4.02
CA ASN A 67 -1.68 -8.38 -4.60
C ASN A 67 -1.22 -9.30 -5.74
N ALA A 68 -0.33 -8.82 -6.62
CA ALA A 68 0.21 -9.63 -7.71
C ALA A 68 0.99 -10.83 -7.19
N GLU A 69 1.76 -10.66 -6.10
CA GLU A 69 2.50 -11.75 -5.46
C GLU A 69 1.57 -12.74 -4.76
N ILE A 70 0.54 -12.27 -4.05
CA ILE A 70 -0.48 -13.12 -3.44
C ILE A 70 -1.20 -13.96 -4.52
N ILE A 71 -1.59 -13.34 -5.64
CA ILE A 71 -2.21 -14.03 -6.77
C ILE A 71 -1.23 -15.02 -7.43
N ALA A 72 0.05 -14.64 -7.57
CA ALA A 72 1.09 -15.52 -8.12
C ALA A 72 1.33 -16.75 -7.23
N GLN A 73 1.12 -16.61 -5.92
CA GLN A 73 1.15 -17.73 -4.96
C GLN A 73 -0.15 -18.55 -4.95
N GLY A 74 -1.17 -18.15 -5.72
CA GLY A 74 -2.47 -18.82 -5.79
C GLY A 74 -3.41 -18.46 -4.63
N GLU A 75 -3.08 -17.43 -3.85
CA GLU A 75 -3.93 -16.90 -2.78
C GLU A 75 -4.79 -15.73 -3.26
N ILE A 76 -5.83 -15.41 -2.49
CA ILE A 76 -6.73 -14.28 -2.79
C ILE A 76 -6.33 -13.12 -1.87
N PRO A 77 -5.92 -11.95 -2.40
CA PRO A 77 -5.58 -10.80 -1.58
C PRO A 77 -6.79 -10.38 -0.74
N ALA A 78 -6.57 -10.10 0.54
CA ALA A 78 -7.67 -9.66 1.39
C ALA A 78 -8.18 -8.31 0.89
N ASP A 79 -9.51 -8.20 0.82
CA ASP A 79 -10.17 -6.94 0.51
C ASP A 79 -9.70 -5.86 1.48
N TYR A 80 -9.13 -4.79 0.95
CA TYR A 80 -8.85 -3.61 1.75
C TYR A 80 -10.18 -2.93 2.08
N SER A 81 -10.42 -2.56 3.34
CA SER A 81 -11.69 -1.94 3.75
C SER A 81 -11.81 -0.49 3.25
N TYR A 82 -10.67 0.22 3.15
CA TYR A 82 -10.63 1.65 2.83
C TYR A 82 -9.88 1.99 1.54
N LEU A 83 -9.10 1.05 0.99
CA LEU A 83 -8.55 1.11 -0.38
C LEU A 83 -9.51 0.44 -1.38
N LYS A 84 -10.83 0.59 -1.19
CA LYS A 84 -11.85 0.22 -2.19
C LYS A 84 -12.04 1.38 -3.16
N GLY A 85 -11.34 1.33 -4.29
CA GLY A 85 -11.47 2.30 -5.37
C GLY A 85 -10.57 1.94 -6.55
N GLN A 86 -10.78 2.58 -7.69
CA GLN A 86 -9.78 2.61 -8.78
C GLN A 86 -8.87 3.83 -8.57
N LYS A 87 -7.63 3.78 -9.10
CA LYS A 87 -6.66 4.90 -9.08
C LYS A 87 -7.29 6.23 -9.55
N GLU A 88 -8.35 6.14 -10.34
CA GLU A 88 -9.16 7.24 -10.89
C GLU A 88 -10.06 7.98 -9.87
N ASP A 89 -10.43 7.39 -8.73
CA ASP A 89 -11.25 8.08 -7.72
C ASP A 89 -10.48 9.17 -6.94
N TYR A 90 -9.16 9.23 -7.10
CA TYR A 90 -8.27 10.20 -6.44
C TYR A 90 -7.94 11.42 -7.30
N TRP A 91 -8.71 11.64 -8.38
CA TRP A 91 -8.60 12.74 -9.35
C TRP A 91 -8.65 14.17 -8.76
N PHE A 92 -8.95 14.34 -7.47
CA PHE A 92 -9.04 15.64 -6.79
C PHE A 92 -7.75 16.10 -6.09
N LEU A 93 -6.62 15.40 -6.25
CA LEU A 93 -5.29 15.90 -5.90
C LEU A 93 -4.72 16.84 -6.98
N LYS A 94 -5.52 17.80 -7.46
CA LYS A 94 -5.00 18.92 -8.24
C LYS A 94 -4.40 19.98 -7.33
#